data_AF-A0A9X0A9T8-F1
#
_entry.id   AF-A0A9X0A9T8-F1
#
_cell.length_a   1.000
_cell.length_b   1.000
_cell.length_c   1.000
_cell.angle_alpha   90.00
_cell.angle_beta   90.00
_cell.angle_gamma   90.00
#
_symmetry.space_group_name_H-M   'P 1'
#
loop_
_entity.id
_entity.type
_entity.pdbx_description
1 polymer ?
#
loop_
_entity_poly.entity_id
_entity_poly.type
_entity_poly.pdbx_seq_one_letter_code
_entity_poly.pdbx_strand_id
1 'polypeptide(L)'
;MLPLKRIPYSLPKPSTPILISFSQIPSRHRRFASTPINKGQNRIYSPVRYPPDLSTYISLSTSTSKPLLTLWTTSSCSSCRTISPLLREIIEKGIGEKEGGVLYTEVEFDAPDVLAEGLGIRYLVRSVPSLVVFWRGEVVRGGEGGVGEVMGGGGGKEGGRLNADEIMRLGREGLEEWVRGVARRGEEWRGMHPGNEGLFGGLWRGWGK
;
A
#
# COMPACT_ATOMS: atom_id res chain seq x y z
N MET A 1 -12.61 -37.86 -86.81
CA MET A 1 -13.52 -36.89 -86.18
C MET A 1 -14.61 -37.66 -85.49
N LEU A 2 -14.62 -37.67 -84.14
CA LEU A 2 -15.58 -38.41 -83.31
C LEU A 2 -16.37 -37.39 -82.46
N PRO A 3 -17.71 -37.52 -82.34
CA PRO A 3 -18.52 -36.57 -81.59
C PRO A 3 -18.41 -36.83 -80.08
N LEU A 4 -18.00 -35.80 -79.33
CA LEU A 4 -17.97 -35.83 -77.86
C LEU A 4 -19.40 -35.72 -77.31
N LYS A 5 -19.83 -36.78 -76.63
CA LYS A 5 -21.09 -36.87 -75.87
C LYS A 5 -21.12 -35.83 -74.75
N ARG A 6 -22.16 -34.98 -74.73
CA ARG A 6 -22.50 -34.13 -73.57
C ARG A 6 -23.07 -34.99 -72.45
N ILE A 7 -22.48 -34.91 -71.26
CA ILE A 7 -23.03 -35.46 -70.02
C ILE A 7 -23.86 -34.35 -69.35
N PRO A 8 -25.12 -34.59 -68.98
CA PRO A 8 -25.91 -33.63 -68.20
C PRO A 8 -25.49 -33.69 -66.72
N TYR A 9 -24.95 -32.60 -66.20
CA TYR A 9 -24.71 -32.43 -64.77
C TYR A 9 -26.04 -32.09 -64.08
N SER A 10 -26.56 -33.01 -63.27
CA SER A 10 -27.65 -32.74 -62.34
C SER A 10 -27.12 -31.95 -61.13
N LEU A 11 -27.73 -30.78 -60.90
CA LEU A 11 -27.46 -29.95 -59.72
C LEU A 11 -27.89 -30.69 -58.44
N PRO A 12 -27.04 -30.75 -57.40
CA PRO A 12 -27.45 -31.30 -56.12
C PRO A 12 -28.44 -30.36 -55.42
N LYS A 13 -29.49 -30.96 -54.83
CA LYS A 13 -30.56 -30.27 -54.10
C LYS A 13 -29.99 -29.57 -52.85
N PRO A 14 -30.51 -28.39 -52.47
CA PRO A 14 -30.09 -27.70 -51.26
C PRO A 14 -30.53 -28.48 -50.01
N SER A 15 -29.54 -28.85 -49.19
CA SER A 15 -29.72 -29.45 -47.89
C SER A 15 -30.38 -28.45 -46.94
N THR A 16 -31.37 -28.92 -46.20
CA THR A 16 -32.08 -28.18 -45.14
C THR A 16 -31.11 -27.57 -44.12
N PRO A 17 -31.32 -26.32 -43.67
CA PRO A 17 -30.50 -25.72 -42.63
C PRO A 17 -30.76 -26.42 -41.29
N ILE A 18 -29.69 -26.94 -40.70
CA ILE A 18 -29.68 -27.45 -39.33
C ILE A 18 -29.89 -26.24 -38.41
N LEU A 19 -31.03 -26.20 -37.71
CA LEU A 19 -31.26 -25.24 -36.64
C LEU A 19 -30.32 -25.58 -35.48
N ILE A 20 -29.26 -24.80 -35.35
CA ILE A 20 -28.39 -24.83 -34.18
C ILE A 20 -29.21 -24.26 -33.02
N SER A 21 -29.70 -25.13 -32.16
CA SER A 21 -30.23 -24.73 -30.86
C SER A 21 -29.09 -24.04 -30.11
N PHE A 22 -29.22 -22.72 -29.92
CA PHE A 22 -28.37 -21.97 -29.00
C PHE A 22 -28.67 -22.48 -27.59
N SER A 23 -28.00 -23.56 -27.22
CA SER A 23 -27.89 -23.97 -25.83
C SER A 23 -27.32 -22.76 -25.10
N GLN A 24 -28.15 -22.18 -24.22
CA GLN A 24 -27.77 -21.07 -23.37
C GLN A 24 -26.51 -21.50 -22.63
N ILE A 25 -25.35 -20.97 -23.06
CA ILE A 25 -24.10 -21.15 -22.33
C ILE A 25 -24.39 -20.53 -20.96
N PRO A 26 -24.44 -21.31 -19.87
CA PRO A 26 -24.61 -20.72 -18.57
C PRO A 26 -23.44 -19.75 -18.41
N SER A 27 -23.74 -18.48 -18.18
CA SER A 27 -22.77 -17.47 -17.82
C SER A 27 -22.14 -17.89 -16.50
N ARG A 28 -21.13 -18.76 -16.57
CA ARG A 28 -20.23 -19.05 -15.47
C ARG A 28 -19.46 -17.76 -15.26
N HIS A 29 -20.04 -16.86 -14.47
CA HIS A 29 -19.28 -15.82 -13.82
C HIS A 29 -18.12 -16.51 -13.13
N ARG A 30 -16.90 -16.36 -13.67
CA ARG A 30 -15.69 -16.71 -12.93
C ARG A 30 -15.72 -15.83 -11.68
N ARG A 31 -16.12 -16.42 -10.57
CA ARG A 31 -15.94 -15.82 -9.26
C ARG A 31 -14.44 -15.90 -9.02
N PHE A 32 -13.75 -14.77 -9.17
CA PHE A 32 -12.41 -14.66 -8.66
C PHE A 32 -12.48 -14.93 -7.16
N ALA A 33 -11.72 -15.92 -6.69
CA ALA A 33 -11.58 -16.15 -5.27
C ALA A 33 -10.78 -14.97 -4.70
N SER A 34 -11.46 -13.97 -4.16
CA SER A 34 -10.81 -13.05 -3.24
C SER A 34 -10.60 -13.83 -1.95
N THR A 35 -9.36 -14.23 -1.65
CA THR A 35 -9.00 -14.57 -0.28
C THR A 35 -9.49 -13.44 0.63
N PRO A 36 -10.19 -13.72 1.74
CA PRO A 36 -10.58 -12.68 2.66
C PRO A 36 -9.30 -11.93 3.05
N ILE A 37 -9.22 -10.65 2.66
CA ILE A 37 -8.08 -9.81 3.02
C ILE A 37 -8.10 -9.78 4.54
N ASN A 38 -7.04 -10.28 5.18
CA ASN A 38 -6.85 -10.05 6.61
C ASN A 38 -6.51 -8.56 6.78
N LYS A 39 -7.58 -7.74 6.78
CA LYS A 39 -7.50 -6.29 6.67
C LYS A 39 -6.75 -5.70 7.85
N GLY A 40 -6.77 -6.33 9.02
CA GLY A 40 -6.16 -5.81 10.24
C GLY A 40 -4.76 -6.32 10.56
N GLN A 41 -4.29 -7.44 9.99
CA GLN A 41 -3.06 -8.06 10.52
C GLN A 41 -1.81 -7.20 10.30
N ASN A 42 -0.99 -7.07 11.34
CA ASN A 42 0.30 -6.41 11.28
C ASN A 42 1.30 -7.27 10.48
N ARG A 43 2.27 -6.63 9.84
CA ARG A 43 3.35 -7.37 9.14
C ARG A 43 4.69 -6.71 9.35
N ILE A 44 5.67 -7.51 9.75
CA ILE A 44 7.05 -7.12 9.94
C ILE A 44 7.87 -7.65 8.77
N TYR A 45 8.61 -6.77 8.12
CA TYR A 45 9.53 -7.11 7.04
C TYR A 45 10.97 -7.22 7.54
N SER A 46 11.82 -7.82 6.72
CA SER A 46 13.26 -7.84 6.96
C SER A 46 13.82 -6.41 7.00
N PRO A 47 14.90 -6.17 7.76
CA PRO A 47 15.60 -4.89 7.73
C PRO A 47 16.10 -4.54 6.32
N VAL A 48 15.90 -3.30 5.93
CA VAL A 48 16.35 -2.74 4.64
C VAL A 48 17.82 -2.38 4.74
N ARG A 49 18.62 -3.05 3.91
CA ARG A 49 20.02 -2.70 3.60
C ARG A 49 20.21 -2.25 2.15
N TYR A 50 19.24 -2.52 1.29
CA TYR A 50 19.25 -2.17 -0.13
C TYR A 50 18.04 -1.28 -0.48
N PRO A 51 18.23 -0.15 -1.17
CA PRO A 51 17.14 0.76 -1.51
C PRO A 51 15.93 0.17 -2.27
N PRO A 52 16.09 -0.83 -3.16
CA PRO A 52 14.95 -1.50 -3.80
C PRO A 52 14.01 -2.21 -2.81
N ASP A 53 14.52 -2.68 -1.67
CA ASP A 53 13.70 -3.35 -0.65
C ASP A 53 12.70 -2.36 -0.04
N LEU A 54 13.17 -1.16 0.31
CA LEU A 54 12.31 -0.09 0.84
C LEU A 54 11.24 0.32 -0.19
N SER A 55 11.63 0.45 -1.46
CA SER A 55 10.70 0.78 -2.55
C SER A 55 9.61 -0.29 -2.71
N THR A 56 9.99 -1.56 -2.55
CA THR A 56 9.07 -2.70 -2.56
C THR A 56 8.10 -2.61 -1.37
N TYR A 57 8.58 -2.33 -0.17
CA TYR A 57 7.74 -2.22 1.02
C TYR A 57 6.78 -1.03 0.97
N ILE A 58 7.21 0.10 0.40
CA ILE A 58 6.35 1.27 0.13
C ILE A 58 5.26 0.91 -0.90
N SER A 59 5.60 0.14 -1.93
CA SER A 59 4.65 -0.33 -2.93
C SER A 59 3.62 -1.29 -2.30
N LEU A 60 4.07 -2.19 -1.43
CA LEU A 60 3.19 -3.08 -0.66
C LEU A 60 2.27 -2.32 0.29
N SER A 61 2.78 -1.29 0.97
CA SER A 61 1.99 -0.36 1.80
C SER A 61 0.87 0.28 1.00
N THR A 62 1.18 0.77 -0.20
CA THR A 62 0.22 1.38 -1.11
C THR A 62 -0.83 0.36 -1.58
N SER A 63 -0.39 -0.82 -2.02
CA SER A 63 -1.28 -1.88 -2.50
C SER A 63 -2.21 -2.44 -1.42
N THR A 64 -1.74 -2.51 -0.17
CA THR A 64 -2.54 -3.01 0.95
C THR A 64 -3.32 -1.90 1.64
N SER A 65 -3.07 -0.63 1.27
CA SER A 65 -3.61 0.54 1.98
C SER A 65 -3.39 0.41 3.49
N LYS A 66 -2.16 0.06 3.90
CA LYS A 66 -1.69 0.00 5.29
C LYS A 66 -0.47 0.90 5.46
N PRO A 67 -0.39 1.74 6.50
CA PRO A 67 0.76 2.59 6.73
C PRO A 67 2.01 1.75 7.01
N LEU A 68 3.13 2.17 6.43
CA LEU A 68 4.44 1.54 6.65
C LEU A 68 5.25 2.37 7.63
N LEU A 69 5.52 1.79 8.78
CA LEU A 69 6.36 2.33 9.83
C LEU A 69 7.79 1.89 9.53
N THR A 70 8.69 2.85 9.36
CA THR A 70 10.12 2.61 9.17
C THR A 70 10.87 3.13 10.38
N LEU A 71 11.60 2.25 11.07
CA LEU A 71 12.54 2.64 12.10
C LEU A 71 13.93 2.76 11.48
N TRP A 72 14.44 3.97 11.39
CA TRP A 72 15.77 4.27 10.88
C TRP A 72 16.79 4.13 12.01
N THR A 73 17.73 3.20 11.85
CA THR A 73 18.72 2.83 12.87
C THR A 73 20.13 2.83 12.29
N THR A 74 21.13 2.74 13.15
CA THR A 74 22.50 2.39 12.74
C THR A 74 23.02 1.26 13.60
N SER A 75 24.01 0.53 13.11
CA SER A 75 24.64 -0.60 13.83
C SER A 75 25.30 -0.19 15.15
N SER A 76 25.80 1.05 15.24
CA SER A 76 26.53 1.60 16.39
C SER A 76 25.66 2.41 17.37
N CYS A 77 24.36 2.56 17.10
CA CYS A 77 23.45 3.35 17.91
C CYS A 77 22.99 2.61 19.17
N SER A 78 23.33 3.13 20.36
CA SER A 78 22.99 2.52 21.66
C SER A 78 21.49 2.50 21.93
N SER A 79 20.80 3.61 21.69
CA SER A 79 19.35 3.74 21.84
C SER A 79 18.56 2.82 20.90
N CYS A 80 19.08 2.58 19.69
CA CYS A 80 18.47 1.70 18.71
C CYS A 80 18.37 0.26 19.22
N ARG A 81 19.33 -0.20 20.04
CA ARG A 81 19.31 -1.54 20.67
C ARG A 81 18.16 -1.73 21.65
N THR A 82 17.62 -0.63 22.19
CA THR A 82 16.45 -0.68 23.09
C THR A 82 15.15 -0.49 22.30
N ILE A 83 15.13 0.43 21.33
CA ILE A 83 13.90 0.82 20.62
C ILE A 83 13.47 -0.19 19.57
N SER A 84 14.41 -0.76 18.81
CA SER A 84 14.11 -1.77 17.78
C SER A 84 13.34 -2.98 18.33
N PRO A 85 13.83 -3.69 19.38
CA PRO A 85 13.10 -4.83 19.94
C PRO A 85 11.79 -4.40 20.61
N LEU A 86 11.73 -3.21 21.20
CA LEU A 86 10.50 -2.67 21.81
C LEU A 86 9.37 -2.50 20.77
N LEU A 87 9.66 -1.86 19.63
CA LEU A 87 8.68 -1.67 18.57
C LEU A 87 8.26 -2.98 17.93
N ARG A 88 9.22 -3.88 17.72
CA ARG A 88 8.94 -5.23 17.23
C ARG A 88 7.95 -5.95 18.15
N GLU A 89 8.21 -5.96 19.46
CA GLU A 89 7.32 -6.56 20.46
C GLU A 89 5.91 -5.92 20.45
N ILE A 90 5.82 -4.59 20.37
CA ILE A 90 4.54 -3.86 20.29
C ILE A 90 3.73 -4.32 19.08
N ILE A 91 4.37 -4.43 17.92
CA ILE A 91 3.69 -4.78 16.67
C ILE A 91 3.33 -6.27 16.64
N GLU A 92 4.20 -7.15 17.14
CA GLU A 92 3.95 -8.60 17.28
C GLU A 92 2.79 -8.91 18.24
N LYS A 93 2.58 -8.10 19.28
CA LYS A 93 1.42 -8.19 20.17
C LYS A 93 0.09 -7.78 19.51
N GLY A 94 0.12 -7.34 18.24
CA GLY A 94 -1.06 -6.97 17.48
C GLY A 94 -1.55 -5.53 17.76
N ILE A 95 -0.70 -4.66 18.30
CA ILE A 95 -1.06 -3.25 18.48
C ILE A 95 -1.30 -2.60 17.11
N GLY A 96 -2.46 -1.98 16.94
CA GLY A 96 -2.92 -1.39 15.69
C GLY A 96 -3.78 -2.33 14.82
N GLU A 97 -3.83 -3.64 15.08
CA GLU A 97 -4.57 -4.56 14.21
C GLU A 97 -6.08 -4.31 14.19
N LYS A 98 -6.65 -3.93 15.34
CA LYS A 98 -8.07 -3.56 15.47
C LYS A 98 -8.43 -2.32 14.63
N GLU A 99 -7.46 -1.47 14.35
CA GLU A 99 -7.63 -0.20 13.65
C GLU A 99 -7.29 -0.29 12.15
N GLY A 100 -6.96 -1.48 11.64
CA GLY A 100 -6.57 -1.70 10.23
C GLY A 100 -5.12 -2.18 10.04
N GLY A 101 -4.34 -2.22 11.12
CA GLY A 101 -2.99 -2.76 11.13
C GLY A 101 -1.94 -1.87 10.50
N VAL A 102 -0.69 -2.25 10.72
CA VAL A 102 0.49 -1.54 10.23
C VAL A 102 1.47 -2.49 9.56
N LEU A 103 2.27 -1.95 8.66
CA LEU A 103 3.48 -2.59 8.17
C LEU A 103 4.68 -2.02 8.91
N TYR A 104 5.70 -2.83 9.19
CA TYR A 104 6.89 -2.39 9.90
C TYR A 104 8.16 -2.93 9.25
N THR A 105 9.19 -2.10 9.21
CA THR A 105 10.55 -2.50 8.84
C THR A 105 11.57 -1.59 9.54
N GLU A 106 12.79 -2.08 9.64
CA GLU A 106 13.95 -1.31 10.09
C GLU A 106 14.75 -0.91 8.85
N VAL A 107 15.34 0.28 8.86
CA VAL A 107 16.22 0.74 7.78
C VAL A 107 17.60 1.00 8.38
N GLU A 108 18.58 0.24 7.91
CA GLU A 108 19.98 0.40 8.33
C GLU A 108 20.60 1.59 7.62
N PHE A 109 20.57 2.73 8.31
CA PHE A 109 21.00 4.01 7.78
C PHE A 109 22.49 4.05 7.45
N ASP A 110 23.31 3.23 8.12
CA ASP A 110 24.74 3.09 7.90
C ASP A 110 25.10 1.95 6.92
N ALA A 111 24.12 1.30 6.29
CA ALA A 111 24.39 0.36 5.21
C ALA A 111 25.00 1.12 4.00
N PRO A 112 26.02 0.55 3.33
CA PRO A 112 26.77 1.25 2.28
C PRO A 112 25.87 1.70 1.12
N ASP A 113 24.91 0.86 0.71
CA ASP A 113 24.00 1.17 -0.40
C ASP A 113 22.94 2.22 -0.02
N VAL A 114 22.46 2.18 1.22
CA VAL A 114 21.52 3.18 1.78
C VAL A 114 22.17 4.57 1.85
N LEU A 115 23.44 4.62 2.29
CA LEU A 115 24.24 5.83 2.31
C LEU A 115 24.54 6.35 0.90
N ALA A 116 24.98 5.47 0.00
CA ALA A 116 25.35 5.83 -1.37
C ALA A 116 24.18 6.42 -2.16
N GLU A 117 22.96 5.89 -1.98
CA GLU A 117 21.75 6.42 -2.62
C GLU A 117 21.15 7.65 -1.91
N GLY A 118 21.72 8.07 -0.77
CA GLY A 118 21.30 9.25 -0.05
C GLY A 118 19.86 9.17 0.48
N LEU A 119 19.39 7.98 0.88
CA LEU A 119 18.01 7.78 1.33
C LEU A 119 17.65 8.66 2.54
N GLY A 120 18.62 8.95 3.41
CA GLY A 120 18.43 9.88 4.51
C GLY A 120 18.06 11.30 4.09
N ILE A 121 18.71 11.79 3.04
CA ILE A 121 18.39 13.10 2.46
C ILE A 121 17.02 13.02 1.77
N ARG A 122 16.78 11.97 0.98
CA ARG A 122 15.53 11.75 0.23
C ARG A 122 14.30 11.78 1.14
N TYR A 123 14.37 11.15 2.31
CA TYR A 123 13.26 11.07 3.25
C TYR A 123 13.41 11.98 4.48
N LEU A 124 14.34 12.94 4.43
CA LEU A 124 14.58 13.94 5.48
C LEU A 124 14.84 13.34 6.88
N VAL A 125 15.52 12.19 6.92
CA VAL A 125 15.99 11.54 8.14
C VAL A 125 17.31 12.17 8.54
N ARG A 126 17.27 12.97 9.62
CA ARG A 126 18.41 13.77 10.10
C ARG A 126 19.10 13.21 11.34
N SER A 127 18.48 12.25 12.01
CA SER A 127 19.00 11.62 13.23
C SER A 127 18.49 10.19 13.35
N VAL A 128 19.20 9.38 14.13
CA VAL A 128 18.81 8.01 14.48
C VAL A 128 18.76 7.88 16.01
N PRO A 129 17.81 7.11 16.56
CA PRO A 129 16.69 6.47 15.87
C PRO A 129 15.64 7.51 15.41
N SER A 130 15.01 7.24 14.28
CA SER A 130 13.85 8.01 13.79
C SER A 130 12.76 7.07 13.29
N LEU A 131 11.52 7.34 13.66
CA LEU A 131 10.36 6.70 13.04
C LEU A 131 9.82 7.57 11.93
N VAL A 132 9.57 6.97 10.77
CA VAL A 132 8.96 7.63 9.61
C VAL A 132 7.84 6.75 9.08
N VAL A 133 6.67 7.34 8.89
CA VAL A 133 5.49 6.67 8.33
C VAL A 133 5.37 7.00 6.85
N PHE A 134 5.26 5.95 6.04
CA PHE A 134 4.90 6.03 4.63
C PHE A 134 3.44 5.69 4.44
N TRP A 135 2.79 6.44 3.56
CA TRP A 135 1.43 6.18 3.11
C TRP A 135 1.30 6.54 1.63
N ARG A 136 0.83 5.58 0.81
CA ARG A 136 0.61 5.75 -0.63
C ARG A 136 1.82 6.34 -1.40
N GLY A 137 3.02 5.90 -1.05
CA GLY A 137 4.25 6.35 -1.70
C GLY A 137 4.92 7.56 -1.05
N GLU A 138 4.21 8.28 -0.18
CA GLU A 138 4.66 9.53 0.41
C GLU A 138 4.99 9.39 1.89
N VAL A 139 5.92 10.22 2.37
CA VAL A 139 6.15 10.38 3.81
C VAL A 139 5.00 11.20 4.41
N VAL A 140 4.33 10.64 5.41
CA VAL A 140 3.28 11.34 6.14
C VAL A 140 3.94 12.45 6.96
N ARG A 141 3.72 13.69 6.51
CA ARG A 141 4.04 14.88 7.29
C ARG A 141 2.93 15.08 8.34
N GLY A 142 3.29 15.51 9.56
CA GLY A 142 2.28 15.97 10.51
C GLY A 142 1.55 17.18 9.93
N GLY A 143 0.22 17.22 10.03
CA GLY A 143 -0.57 18.42 9.68
C GLY A 143 -0.45 19.48 10.78
N GLU A 144 -0.71 20.78 10.56
CA GLU A 144 -1.11 21.49 9.33
C GLU A 144 -0.80 23.00 9.51
N GLY A 145 -0.31 23.68 8.46
CA GLY A 145 -0.37 25.14 8.35
C GLY A 145 0.93 25.85 7.94
N GLY A 146 1.19 25.97 6.64
CA GLY A 146 2.06 27.03 6.11
C GLY A 146 3.36 26.59 5.44
N VAL A 147 3.49 27.02 4.19
CA VAL A 147 4.77 27.20 3.50
C VAL A 147 5.74 27.98 4.38
N GLY A 148 6.71 27.28 4.97
CA GLY A 148 7.82 27.89 5.70
C GLY A 148 7.99 27.36 7.11
N GLU A 149 8.52 26.15 7.26
CA GLU A 149 9.25 25.81 8.48
C GLU A 149 10.40 24.86 8.13
N VAL A 150 11.56 25.47 7.89
CA VAL A 150 12.84 24.77 7.92
C VAL A 150 13.37 24.92 9.34
N MET A 151 13.89 23.81 9.85
CA MET A 151 14.69 23.64 11.08
C MET A 151 13.94 23.35 12.38
N GLY A 152 13.80 22.06 12.66
CA GLY A 152 14.06 21.50 13.99
C GLY A 152 12.97 21.70 15.03
N GLY A 153 12.20 20.65 15.28
CA GLY A 153 11.50 20.47 16.57
C GLY A 153 10.05 20.04 16.43
N GLY A 154 9.68 18.97 17.14
CA GLY A 154 8.31 18.78 17.62
C GLY A 154 7.32 18.16 16.65
N GLY A 155 7.58 16.94 16.16
CA GLY A 155 6.52 16.06 15.66
C GLY A 155 5.76 15.47 16.84
N GLY A 156 4.92 16.30 17.50
CA GLY A 156 4.00 15.85 18.54
C GLY A 156 3.07 14.72 18.07
N LYS A 157 2.29 14.18 19.00
CA LYS A 157 1.38 12.99 18.93
C LYS A 157 0.50 12.84 17.67
N GLU A 158 0.48 13.82 16.79
CA GLU A 158 -0.33 13.96 15.59
C GLU A 158 0.46 13.71 14.28
N GLY A 159 1.80 13.59 14.34
CA GLY A 159 2.66 13.44 13.17
C GLY A 159 2.98 12.00 12.74
N GLY A 160 3.22 11.80 11.44
CA GLY A 160 3.76 10.56 10.86
C GLY A 160 5.27 10.36 11.09
N ARG A 161 5.89 11.11 12.02
CA ARG A 161 7.33 11.07 12.27
C ARG A 161 7.62 11.27 13.75
N LEU A 162 8.57 10.52 14.29
CA LEU A 162 9.11 10.72 15.65
C LEU A 162 10.63 10.70 15.60
N ASN A 163 11.27 11.64 16.28
CA ASN A 163 12.72 11.67 16.48
C ASN A 163 13.13 10.92 17.76
N ALA A 164 14.44 10.79 17.99
CA ALA A 164 15.00 10.07 19.14
C ALA A 164 14.45 10.57 20.49
N ASP A 165 14.41 11.88 20.71
CA ASP A 165 13.95 12.47 21.98
C ASP A 165 12.45 12.19 22.20
N GLU A 166 11.65 12.26 21.15
CA GLU A 166 10.22 11.95 21.18
C GLU A 166 9.96 10.48 21.49
N ILE A 167 10.71 9.57 20.85
CA ILE A 167 10.61 8.13 21.10
C ILE A 167 10.92 7.82 22.56
N MET A 168 12.02 8.39 23.08
CA MET A 168 12.42 8.18 24.47
C MET A 168 11.41 8.75 25.46
N ARG A 169 10.88 9.95 25.18
CA ARG A 169 9.90 10.62 26.04
C ARG A 169 8.55 9.90 26.07
N LEU A 170 8.13 9.30 24.96
CA LEU A 170 6.87 8.54 24.88
C LEU A 170 6.93 7.24 25.70
N GLY A 171 8.08 6.57 25.70
CA GLY A 171 8.23 5.25 26.29
C GLY A 171 7.29 4.21 25.65
N ARG A 172 7.09 3.08 26.33
CA ARG A 172 6.28 1.97 25.81
C ARG A 172 4.83 2.38 25.54
N GLU A 173 4.12 2.89 26.54
CA GLU A 173 2.70 3.20 26.44
C GLU A 173 2.42 4.26 25.37
N GLY A 174 3.27 5.28 25.30
CA GLY A 174 3.16 6.32 24.28
C GLY A 174 3.43 5.79 22.86
N LEU A 175 4.37 4.87 22.69
CA LEU A 175 4.63 4.22 21.40
C LEU A 175 3.48 3.30 20.99
N GLU A 176 2.91 2.54 21.92
CA GLU A 176 1.73 1.72 21.62
C GLU A 176 0.56 2.58 21.13
N GLU A 177 0.28 3.69 21.82
CA GLU A 177 -0.78 4.61 21.42
C GLU A 177 -0.47 5.29 20.08
N TRP A 178 0.80 5.65 19.85
CA TRP A 178 1.21 6.19 18.56
C TRP A 178 1.01 5.19 17.42
N VAL A 179 1.35 3.90 17.61
CA VAL A 179 1.11 2.83 16.62
C VAL A 179 -0.39 2.66 16.35
N ARG A 180 -1.25 2.64 17.39
CA ARG A 180 -2.71 2.61 17.23
C ARG A 180 -3.20 3.82 16.44
N GLY A 181 -2.71 5.02 16.77
CA GLY A 181 -3.06 6.26 16.08
C GLY A 181 -2.67 6.23 14.60
N VAL A 182 -1.49 5.70 14.27
CA VAL A 182 -1.06 5.52 12.87
C VAL A 182 -1.96 4.53 12.13
N ALA A 183 -2.26 3.38 12.74
CA ALA A 183 -3.16 2.40 12.15
C ALA A 183 -4.55 2.98 11.86
N ARG A 184 -5.16 3.65 12.86
CA ARG A 184 -6.46 4.31 12.74
C ARG A 184 -6.48 5.37 11.65
N ARG A 185 -5.42 6.18 11.55
CA ARG A 185 -5.29 7.19 10.48
C ARG A 185 -5.12 6.57 9.10
N GLY A 186 -4.58 5.36 8.98
CA GLY A 186 -4.57 4.63 7.70
C GLY A 186 -5.97 4.46 7.12
N GLU A 187 -6.97 4.19 7.96
CA GLU A 187 -8.38 4.13 7.54
C GLU A 187 -8.95 5.53 7.25
N GLU A 188 -8.60 6.56 8.03
CA GLU A 188 -9.02 7.95 7.79
C GLU A 188 -8.47 8.49 6.46
N TRP A 189 -7.17 8.32 6.20
CA TRP A 189 -6.51 8.71 4.94
C TRP A 189 -7.03 7.93 3.74
N ARG A 190 -7.65 6.75 3.95
CA ARG A 190 -8.36 6.03 2.90
C ARG A 190 -9.67 6.76 2.52
N GLY A 191 -10.35 7.37 3.49
CA GLY A 191 -11.61 8.09 3.30
C GLY A 191 -11.47 9.50 2.73
N MET A 192 -10.31 10.14 2.88
CA MET A 192 -10.06 11.55 2.53
C MET A 192 -9.86 11.83 1.02
N HIS A 193 -10.39 10.97 0.16
CA HIS A 193 -10.38 11.21 -1.29
C HIS A 193 -11.30 12.39 -1.64
N PRO A 194 -10.82 13.42 -2.38
CA PRO A 194 -11.68 14.42 -3.03
C PRO A 194 -12.39 13.82 -4.26
N GLY A 195 -13.02 12.65 -4.08
CA GLY A 195 -13.67 11.88 -5.16
C GLY A 195 -14.82 11.00 -4.70
N ASN A 196 -15.25 11.13 -3.44
CA ASN A 196 -16.49 10.50 -2.96
C ASN A 196 -17.74 11.36 -3.20
N GLU A 197 -17.59 12.53 -3.82
CA GLU A 197 -18.62 13.05 -4.72
C GLU A 197 -18.43 12.31 -6.05
N GLY A 198 -19.28 11.31 -6.28
CA GLY A 198 -19.06 10.31 -7.31
C GLY A 198 -18.70 10.88 -8.69
N LEU A 199 -17.63 10.35 -9.28
CA LEU A 199 -17.25 10.56 -10.67
C LEU A 199 -18.33 10.13 -11.70
N PHE A 200 -19.40 9.47 -11.23
CA PHE A 200 -20.60 9.12 -11.99
C PHE A 200 -21.90 9.77 -11.45
N GLY A 201 -21.85 10.53 -10.35
CA GLY A 201 -23.03 11.11 -9.70
C GLY A 201 -23.58 12.37 -10.37
N GLY A 202 -22.76 13.05 -11.18
CA GLY A 202 -23.13 14.29 -11.87
C GLY A 202 -23.59 14.12 -13.32
N LEU A 203 -23.23 13.02 -13.99
CA LEU A 203 -23.39 12.91 -15.45
C LEU A 203 -24.81 12.52 -15.91
N TRP A 204 -25.65 11.97 -15.03
CA TRP A 204 -26.98 11.45 -15.40
C TRP A 204 -28.16 12.31 -14.92
N ARG A 205 -27.92 13.45 -14.24
CA ARG A 205 -29.01 14.35 -13.82
C ARG A 205 -29.57 15.24 -14.94
N GLY A 206 -29.02 15.18 -16.15
CA GLY A 206 -29.38 16.06 -17.27
C GLY A 206 -30.28 15.48 -18.36
N TRP A 207 -30.62 14.18 -18.33
CA TRP A 207 -31.44 13.54 -19.36
C TRP A 207 -32.79 13.14 -18.76
N GLY A 208 -33.65 14.12 -18.56
CA GLY A 208 -34.95 13.89 -17.95
C GLY A 208 -35.73 15.17 -17.71
N LYS A 209 -35.94 15.94 -18.77
CA LYS A 209 -37.08 16.85 -18.96
C LYS A 209 -37.29 17.08 -20.44
#